data_AF-A0A7S3RZK1-F1
#
_entry.id   AF-A0A7S3RZK1-F1
#
_cell.length_a   1.000
_cell.length_b   1.000
_cell.length_c   1.000
_cell.angle_alpha   90.00
_cell.angle_beta   90.00
_cell.angle_gamma   90.00
#
_symmetry.space_group_name_H-M   'P 1'
#
loop_
_entity.id
_entity.type
_entity.pdbx_description
1 polymer ?
#
loop_
_entity_poly.entity_id
_entity_poly.type
_entity_poly.pdbx_seq_one_letter_code
_entity_poly.pdbx_strand_id
1 'polypeptide(L)'
;MPEVPEDENPFYDVPEPILIGYAYYKLEGLSWLLDNPSTTSIISSTFEVFGKLNLNVIPVDHDGNEDLADEMIPDEQEDLLERRIDFVVKIDNALDLPQDFCRDVYCQYSFFLDNAKYKTSKIKGKNQNPTFNYSNHHTVNCVTSLLLEHLKNDCLTVELYGYPDMKKGAISASGATKKKAANKTDKSMNSTMEDSQNTTNPALNNSASYTFNVVD
;
A
#
# COMPACT_ATOMS: atom_id res chain seq x y z
N MET A 1 -23.93 30.20 14.34
CA MET A 1 -24.35 28.82 14.65
C MET A 1 -23.28 28.23 15.54
N PRO A 2 -23.61 27.65 16.70
CA PRO A 2 -22.65 26.87 17.46
C PRO A 2 -22.24 25.64 16.62
N GLU A 3 -20.94 25.36 16.57
CA GLU A 3 -20.41 24.13 15.97
C GLU A 3 -20.74 22.99 16.94
N VAL A 4 -21.59 22.06 16.49
CA VAL A 4 -21.87 20.83 17.22
C VAL A 4 -20.61 19.96 17.12
N PRO A 5 -20.13 19.36 18.23
CA PRO A 5 -19.05 18.38 18.19
C PRO A 5 -19.32 17.30 17.14
N GLU A 6 -18.28 16.85 16.44
CA GLU A 6 -18.41 15.89 15.32
C GLU A 6 -19.14 14.60 15.73
N ASP A 7 -19.00 14.19 16.99
CA ASP A 7 -19.63 13.02 17.62
C ASP A 7 -21.13 13.20 17.98
N GLU A 8 -21.62 14.43 18.08
CA GLU A 8 -23.04 14.74 18.35
C GLU A 8 -23.79 15.14 17.07
N ASN A 9 -23.11 15.19 15.92
CA ASN A 9 -23.70 15.59 14.66
C ASN A 9 -24.26 14.36 13.91
N PRO A 10 -25.60 14.19 13.82
CA PRO A 10 -26.21 13.06 13.12
C PRO A 10 -25.98 13.08 11.59
N PHE A 11 -25.36 14.13 11.06
CA PHE A 11 -24.97 14.26 9.66
C PHE A 11 -23.45 14.14 9.44
N TYR A 12 -22.65 13.93 10.50
CA TYR A 12 -21.22 13.69 10.37
C TYR A 12 -20.96 12.23 10.00
N ASP A 13 -20.46 12.01 8.80
CA ASP A 13 -20.11 10.68 8.30
C ASP A 13 -18.62 10.45 8.57
N VAL A 14 -18.29 9.48 9.44
CA VAL A 14 -16.89 9.15 9.73
C VAL A 14 -16.27 8.62 8.43
N PRO A 15 -15.17 9.21 7.95
CA PRO A 15 -14.53 8.72 6.74
C PRO A 15 -14.23 7.24 6.85
N GLU A 16 -14.58 6.46 5.83
CA GLU A 16 -14.21 5.05 5.73
C GLU A 16 -12.87 4.87 5.01
N PRO A 17 -12.04 3.90 5.41
CA PRO A 17 -10.82 3.59 4.69
C PRO A 17 -11.13 2.95 3.34
N ILE A 18 -10.39 3.36 2.32
CA ILE A 18 -10.47 2.83 0.96
C ILE A 18 -9.38 1.78 0.79
N LEU A 19 -9.73 0.66 0.14
CA LEU A 19 -8.76 -0.32 -0.30
C LEU A 19 -7.92 0.26 -1.44
N ILE A 20 -6.62 0.44 -1.20
CA ILE A 20 -5.65 0.88 -2.20
C ILE A 20 -5.36 -0.26 -3.17
N GLY A 21 -5.15 -1.47 -2.63
CA GLY A 21 -4.90 -2.66 -3.43
C GLY A 21 -4.44 -3.86 -2.61
N TYR A 22 -4.03 -4.90 -3.32
CA TYR A 22 -3.59 -6.17 -2.80
C TYR A 22 -2.11 -6.41 -3.14
N ALA A 23 -1.35 -6.92 -2.19
CA ALA A 23 -0.02 -7.48 -2.41
C ALA A 23 -0.08 -8.99 -2.16
N TYR A 24 0.51 -9.76 -3.07
CA TYR A 24 0.57 -11.22 -3.03
C TYR A 24 1.99 -11.68 -2.71
N TYR A 25 2.18 -12.33 -1.57
CA TYR A 25 3.46 -12.88 -1.14
C TYR A 25 3.46 -14.40 -1.26
N LYS A 26 4.40 -14.97 -2.01
CA LYS A 26 4.49 -16.42 -2.21
C LYS A 26 4.86 -17.12 -0.91
N LEU A 27 4.05 -18.10 -0.51
CA LEU A 27 4.29 -18.88 0.71
C LEU A 27 5.26 -20.06 0.49
N GLU A 28 5.68 -20.31 -0.75
CA GLU A 28 6.53 -21.44 -1.14
C GLU A 28 7.79 -21.56 -0.27
N GLY A 29 8.42 -20.44 0.11
CA GLY A 29 9.59 -20.46 1.01
C GLY A 29 9.27 -21.10 2.37
N LEU A 30 8.10 -20.81 2.93
CA LEU A 30 7.68 -21.36 4.22
C LEU A 30 7.46 -22.88 4.17
N SER A 31 7.11 -23.45 3.00
CA SER A 31 7.02 -24.91 2.82
C SER A 31 8.37 -25.63 2.96
N TRP A 32 9.47 -24.89 2.88
CA TRP A 32 10.84 -25.37 3.10
C TRP A 32 11.43 -24.86 4.42
N LEU A 33 10.62 -24.19 5.25
CA LEU A 33 11.09 -23.42 6.41
C LEU A 33 12.25 -22.48 6.06
N LEU A 34 12.13 -21.79 4.92
CA LEU A 34 13.02 -20.72 4.49
C LEU A 34 12.28 -19.39 4.49
N ASP A 35 12.96 -18.33 4.90
CA ASP A 35 12.45 -16.99 4.70
C ASP A 35 12.64 -16.54 3.25
N ASN A 36 11.80 -15.61 2.80
CA ASN A 36 11.83 -15.14 1.42
C ASN A 36 11.53 -13.63 1.39
N PRO A 37 12.47 -12.77 1.81
CA PRO A 37 12.24 -11.32 1.85
C PRO A 37 11.88 -10.82 0.45
N SER A 38 10.68 -10.26 0.31
CA SER A 38 10.11 -9.94 -1.00
C SER A 38 9.56 -8.51 -1.05
N THR A 39 9.79 -7.86 -2.19
CA THR A 39 9.14 -6.60 -2.56
C THR A 39 8.06 -6.89 -3.59
N THR A 40 6.80 -6.82 -3.18
CA THR A 40 5.65 -7.14 -4.04
C THR A 40 4.94 -5.87 -4.49
N SER A 41 4.54 -5.81 -5.76
CA SER A 41 3.70 -4.72 -6.28
C SER A 41 2.31 -4.73 -5.66
N ILE A 42 1.80 -3.56 -5.29
CA ILE A 42 0.42 -3.41 -4.81
C ILE A 42 -0.48 -3.24 -6.03
N ILE A 43 -1.43 -4.16 -6.23
CA ILE A 43 -2.33 -4.18 -7.39
C ILE A 43 -3.70 -3.69 -6.94
N SER A 44 -4.18 -2.61 -7.54
CA SER A 44 -5.50 -2.04 -7.26
C SER A 44 -6.63 -2.91 -7.84
N SER A 45 -7.87 -2.60 -7.48
CA SER A 45 -9.06 -3.18 -8.12
C SER A 45 -9.20 -2.84 -9.60
N THR A 46 -8.51 -1.79 -10.07
CA THR A 46 -8.41 -1.39 -11.49
C THR A 46 -7.28 -2.10 -12.22
N PHE A 47 -6.56 -3.03 -11.57
CA PHE A 47 -5.37 -3.72 -12.08
C PHE A 47 -4.17 -2.79 -12.35
N GLU A 48 -4.19 -1.59 -11.78
CA GLU A 48 -3.07 -0.65 -11.82
C GLU A 48 -2.12 -0.92 -10.65
N VAL A 49 -0.85 -0.60 -10.84
CA VAL A 49 0.17 -0.78 -9.79
C VAL A 49 0.25 0.48 -8.93
N PHE A 50 -0.13 0.37 -7.66
CA PHE A 50 -0.20 1.44 -6.67
C PHE A 50 0.94 1.35 -5.65
N GLY A 51 2.17 1.25 -6.17
CA GLY A 51 3.38 1.17 -5.37
C GLY A 51 3.83 -0.26 -5.07
N LYS A 52 4.65 -0.40 -4.03
CA LYS A 52 5.25 -1.67 -3.62
C LYS A 52 5.13 -1.87 -2.11
N LEU A 53 5.08 -3.12 -1.66
CA LEU A 53 5.08 -3.52 -0.26
C LEU A 53 6.28 -4.43 0.01
N ASN A 54 7.05 -4.11 1.03
CA ASN A 54 8.12 -4.96 1.54
C ASN A 54 7.58 -5.79 2.70
N LEU A 55 7.67 -7.11 2.56
CA LEU A 55 7.26 -8.05 3.59
C LEU A 55 8.10 -9.33 3.54
N ASN A 56 8.13 -10.02 4.67
CA ASN A 56 8.78 -11.32 4.81
C ASN A 56 7.94 -12.23 5.70
N VAL A 57 8.03 -13.52 5.46
CA VAL A 57 7.52 -14.55 6.35
C VAL A 57 8.72 -15.36 6.80
N ILE A 58 9.02 -15.28 8.09
CA ILE A 58 10.24 -15.86 8.67
C ILE A 58 9.82 -17.05 9.52
N PRO A 59 10.27 -18.26 9.20
CA PRO A 59 10.04 -19.42 10.03
C PRO A 59 10.87 -19.28 11.32
N VAL A 60 10.26 -19.64 12.45
CA VAL A 60 10.87 -19.51 13.77
C VAL A 60 10.67 -20.78 14.57
N ASP A 61 11.46 -20.96 15.62
CA ASP A 61 11.23 -22.02 16.59
C ASP A 61 10.02 -21.70 17.50
N HIS A 62 9.73 -22.61 18.43
CA HIS A 62 8.66 -22.46 19.41
C HIS A 62 8.80 -21.24 20.35
N ASP A 63 10.01 -20.72 20.53
CA ASP A 63 10.34 -19.57 21.38
C ASP A 63 10.39 -18.26 20.56
N GLY A 64 10.27 -18.34 19.23
CA GLY A 64 10.34 -17.21 18.32
C GLY A 64 11.75 -16.87 17.81
N ASN A 65 12.72 -17.77 17.97
CA ASN A 65 14.07 -17.59 17.42
C ASN A 65 14.08 -17.92 15.92
N GLU A 66 14.76 -17.09 15.14
CA GLU A 66 14.90 -17.26 13.69
C GLU A 66 15.94 -18.32 13.31
N ASP A 67 16.85 -18.67 14.24
CA ASP A 67 17.87 -19.70 14.06
C ASP A 67 17.27 -21.10 14.30
N LEU A 68 16.63 -21.65 13.28
CA LEU A 68 16.13 -23.02 13.31
C LEU A 68 17.26 -24.05 13.40
N ALA A 69 17.08 -25.08 14.21
CA ALA A 69 17.98 -26.22 14.21
C ALA A 69 17.86 -26.98 12.88
N ASP A 70 18.99 -27.47 12.35
CA ASP A 70 19.02 -28.22 11.07
C ASP A 70 18.04 -29.41 11.06
N GLU A 71 17.82 -30.04 12.22
CA GLU A 71 16.87 -31.15 12.39
C GLU A 71 15.40 -30.77 12.15
N MET A 72 15.06 -29.49 12.26
CA MET A 72 13.71 -28.98 12.00
C MET A 72 13.47 -28.74 10.52
N ILE A 73 14.54 -28.49 9.74
CA ILE A 73 14.45 -28.19 8.32
C ILE A 73 14.00 -29.48 7.59
N PRO A 74 12.94 -29.42 6.78
CA PRO A 74 12.47 -30.59 6.03
C PRO A 74 13.44 -30.95 4.89
N ASP A 75 13.66 -32.25 4.66
CA ASP A 75 14.37 -32.74 3.46
C ASP A 75 13.45 -32.68 2.23
N GLU A 76 12.17 -32.97 2.44
CA GLU A 76 11.07 -32.81 1.47
C GLU A 76 9.92 -32.01 2.10
N GLN A 77 9.21 -31.19 1.33
CA GLN A 77 8.10 -30.37 1.86
C GLN A 77 7.02 -31.22 2.59
N GLU A 78 6.84 -32.47 2.16
CA GLU A 78 5.96 -33.47 2.74
C GLU A 78 6.31 -33.83 4.19
N ASP A 79 7.57 -33.66 4.60
CA ASP A 79 8.02 -33.90 5.97
C ASP A 79 7.32 -32.98 6.96
N LEU A 80 6.81 -31.82 6.53
CA LEU A 80 6.06 -30.92 7.38
C LEU A 80 4.70 -31.47 7.80
N LEU A 81 4.14 -32.48 7.13
CA LEU A 81 2.84 -33.04 7.47
C LEU A 81 2.79 -33.52 8.92
N GLU A 82 1.70 -33.20 9.60
CA GLU A 82 1.46 -33.51 11.01
C GLU A 82 2.47 -32.88 12.00
N ARG A 83 3.39 -32.04 11.52
CA ARG A 83 4.31 -31.27 12.37
C ARG A 83 3.70 -29.93 12.77
N ARG A 84 4.24 -29.39 13.87
CA ARG A 84 4.02 -28.00 14.26
C ARG A 84 4.98 -27.12 13.48
N ILE A 85 4.49 -25.99 12.98
CA ILE A 85 5.33 -24.92 12.41
C ILE A 85 4.98 -23.60 13.09
N ASP A 86 6.01 -22.79 13.32
CA ASP A 86 5.92 -21.45 13.85
C ASP A 86 6.58 -20.49 12.85
N PHE A 87 5.95 -19.34 12.63
CA PHE A 87 6.50 -18.33 11.73
C PHE A 87 6.02 -16.94 12.11
N VAL A 88 6.78 -15.93 11.71
CA VAL A 88 6.49 -14.52 11.93
C VAL A 88 6.24 -13.84 10.59
N VAL A 89 5.08 -13.21 10.46
CA VAL A 89 4.78 -12.34 9.32
C VAL A 89 5.28 -10.94 9.65
N LYS A 90 6.30 -10.47 8.92
CA LYS A 90 6.84 -9.12 9.00
C LYS A 90 6.36 -8.27 7.83
N ILE A 91 5.84 -7.08 8.12
CA ILE A 91 5.49 -6.07 7.11
C ILE A 91 6.28 -4.82 7.44
N ASP A 92 7.29 -4.52 6.63
CA ASP A 92 8.27 -3.49 6.94
C ASP A 92 7.74 -2.11 6.55
N ASN A 93 7.49 -1.91 5.26
CA ASN A 93 7.08 -0.64 4.71
C ASN A 93 6.40 -0.79 3.35
N ALA A 94 5.61 0.22 2.97
CA ALA A 94 5.19 0.41 1.58
C ALA A 94 5.96 1.57 0.94
N LEU A 95 6.01 1.58 -0.39
CA LEU A 95 6.72 2.55 -1.20
C LEU A 95 5.83 3.01 -2.36
N ASP A 96 6.00 4.28 -2.75
CA ASP A 96 5.38 4.88 -3.94
C ASP A 96 3.84 4.76 -3.98
N LEU A 97 3.17 4.88 -2.82
CA LEU A 97 1.71 4.86 -2.78
C LEU A 97 1.10 6.07 -3.50
N PRO A 98 -0.09 5.95 -4.10
CA PRO A 98 -0.78 7.06 -4.74
C PRO A 98 -1.04 8.22 -3.79
N GLN A 99 -0.77 9.44 -4.23
CA GLN A 99 -0.89 10.65 -3.41
C GLN A 99 -2.31 10.91 -2.91
N ASP A 100 -3.31 10.42 -3.64
CA ASP A 100 -4.72 10.64 -3.33
C ASP A 100 -5.24 9.72 -2.23
N PHE A 101 -4.57 8.61 -1.92
CA PHE A 101 -5.05 7.58 -0.97
C PHE A 101 -4.06 7.25 0.16
N CYS A 102 -2.94 7.98 0.26
CA CYS A 102 -1.84 7.66 1.17
C CYS A 102 -1.95 8.28 2.57
N ARG A 103 -3.18 8.49 3.08
CA ARG A 103 -3.40 9.04 4.42
C ARG A 103 -3.83 7.96 5.41
N ASP A 104 -3.30 8.00 6.63
CA ASP A 104 -3.71 7.09 7.72
C ASP A 104 -3.67 5.60 7.30
N VAL A 105 -2.59 5.22 6.60
CA VAL A 105 -2.44 3.93 5.90
C VAL A 105 -2.22 2.78 6.89
N TYR A 106 -2.78 1.61 6.59
CA TYR A 106 -2.53 0.36 7.31
C TYR A 106 -2.66 -0.86 6.39
N CYS A 107 -2.07 -1.99 6.80
CA CYS A 107 -2.21 -3.27 6.10
C CYS A 107 -3.09 -4.22 6.91
N GLN A 108 -3.77 -5.12 6.21
CA GLN A 108 -4.56 -6.20 6.77
C GLN A 108 -4.28 -7.49 6.01
N TYR A 109 -4.25 -8.63 6.69
CA TYR A 109 -4.23 -9.94 6.04
C TYR A 109 -5.00 -10.97 6.87
N SER A 110 -5.29 -12.10 6.25
CA SER A 110 -5.80 -13.31 6.89
C SER A 110 -4.90 -14.47 6.48
N PHE A 111 -4.59 -15.35 7.42
CA PHE A 111 -3.81 -16.55 7.14
C PHE A 111 -4.75 -17.77 7.05
N PHE A 112 -4.43 -18.70 6.15
CA PHE A 112 -5.09 -20.00 5.90
C PHE A 112 -6.25 -20.39 6.84
N LEU A 113 -7.49 -20.30 6.33
CA LEU A 113 -8.74 -20.70 7.02
C LEU A 113 -8.96 -20.10 8.42
N ASP A 114 -8.12 -19.14 8.86
CA ASP A 114 -8.31 -18.42 10.10
C ASP A 114 -9.46 -17.43 9.96
N ASN A 115 -10.25 -17.28 11.02
CA ASN A 115 -11.30 -16.28 11.10
C ASN A 115 -10.74 -14.92 11.52
N ALA A 116 -9.52 -14.88 12.04
CA ALA A 116 -8.86 -13.65 12.46
C ALA A 116 -8.34 -12.84 11.27
N LYS A 117 -8.52 -11.52 11.37
CA LYS A 117 -7.89 -10.54 10.48
C LYS A 117 -6.78 -9.83 11.25
N TYR A 118 -5.55 -10.00 10.77
CA TYR A 118 -4.36 -9.40 11.33
C TYR A 118 -4.17 -8.01 10.72
N LYS A 119 -3.95 -7.00 11.55
CA LYS A 119 -3.88 -5.59 11.11
C LYS A 119 -2.66 -4.90 11.69
N THR A 120 -2.01 -4.08 10.87
CA THR A 120 -0.93 -3.20 11.33
C THR A 120 -1.50 -1.96 12.02
N SER A 121 -0.63 -1.28 12.77
CA SER A 121 -0.95 0.05 13.30
C SER A 121 -1.11 1.06 12.16
N LYS A 122 -2.12 1.94 12.26
CA LYS A 122 -2.33 3.02 11.29
C LYS A 122 -1.20 4.04 11.36
N ILE A 123 -0.57 4.32 10.22
CA ILE A 123 0.46 5.36 10.10
C ILE A 123 -0.22 6.70 9.87
N LYS A 124 -0.27 7.52 10.92
CA LYS A 124 -1.04 8.77 10.91
C LYS A 124 -0.49 9.79 9.91
N GLY A 125 -1.40 10.51 9.26
CA GLY A 125 -1.07 11.57 8.31
C GLY A 125 -0.81 11.05 6.90
N LYS A 126 -0.40 11.97 6.02
CA LYS A 126 -0.16 11.68 4.60
C LYS A 126 1.27 11.20 4.40
N ASN A 127 1.44 9.96 3.93
CA ASN A 127 2.74 9.38 3.68
C ASN A 127 2.68 8.36 2.53
N GLN A 128 3.38 8.63 1.42
CA GLN A 128 3.48 7.71 0.28
C GLN A 128 4.44 6.53 0.54
N ASN A 129 5.27 6.62 1.57
CA ASN A 129 6.25 5.61 1.96
C ASN A 129 6.12 5.26 3.46
N PRO A 130 4.98 4.71 3.90
CA PRO A 130 4.75 4.41 5.30
C PRO A 130 5.63 3.24 5.77
N THR A 131 6.25 3.39 6.94
CA THR A 131 6.96 2.32 7.65
C THR A 131 6.06 1.76 8.74
N PHE A 132 5.75 0.48 8.66
CA PHE A 132 4.87 -0.21 9.61
C PHE A 132 5.67 -0.90 10.73
N ASN A 133 6.82 -1.50 10.40
CA ASN A 133 7.61 -2.34 11.31
C ASN A 133 6.73 -3.35 12.07
N TYR A 134 5.79 -3.96 11.37
CA TYR A 134 4.83 -4.89 11.95
C TYR A 134 5.44 -6.29 12.01
N SER A 135 5.17 -6.99 13.11
CA SER A 135 5.57 -8.36 13.35
C SER A 135 4.47 -9.09 14.09
N ASN A 136 4.09 -10.28 13.63
CA ASN A 136 3.10 -11.11 14.31
C ASN A 136 3.43 -12.60 14.13
N HIS A 137 3.45 -13.32 15.25
CA HIS A 137 3.79 -14.73 15.35
C HIS A 137 2.53 -15.59 15.18
N HIS A 138 2.61 -16.52 14.24
CA HIS A 138 1.61 -17.55 13.98
C HIS A 138 2.14 -18.92 14.38
N THR A 139 1.28 -19.70 15.03
CA THR A 139 1.56 -21.09 15.37
C THR A 139 0.53 -21.98 14.70
N VAL A 140 1.01 -22.94 13.91
CA VAL A 140 0.19 -24.01 13.35
C VAL A 140 0.60 -25.30 14.06
N ASN A 141 -0.30 -25.83 14.89
CA ASN A 141 0.00 -27.02 15.69
C ASN A 141 0.16 -28.31 14.87
N CYS A 142 -0.51 -28.39 13.73
CA CYS A 142 -0.51 -29.58 12.87
C CYS A 142 -0.73 -29.16 11.42
N VAL A 143 0.29 -29.36 10.58
CA VAL A 143 0.19 -29.10 9.14
C VAL A 143 -0.61 -30.22 8.48
N THR A 144 -1.76 -29.85 7.92
CA THR A 144 -2.59 -30.75 7.11
C THR A 144 -2.16 -30.73 5.65
N SER A 145 -2.54 -31.73 4.86
CA SER A 145 -2.25 -31.73 3.42
C SER A 145 -2.82 -30.51 2.70
N LEU A 146 -3.98 -30.00 3.14
CA LEU A 146 -4.57 -28.78 2.58
C LEU A 146 -3.73 -27.54 2.90
N LEU A 147 -3.21 -27.44 4.12
CA LEU A 147 -2.31 -26.34 4.47
C LEU A 147 -0.99 -26.45 3.72
N LEU A 148 -0.42 -27.66 3.62
CA LEU A 148 0.82 -27.86 2.88
C LEU A 148 0.67 -27.44 1.42
N GLU A 149 -0.42 -27.83 0.77
CA GLU A 149 -0.75 -27.40 -0.59
C GLU A 149 -0.87 -25.86 -0.71
N HIS A 150 -1.53 -25.22 0.27
CA HIS A 150 -1.60 -23.76 0.35
C HIS A 150 -0.22 -23.11 0.49
N LEU A 151 0.66 -23.67 1.32
CA LEU A 151 2.04 -23.18 1.47
C LEU A 151 2.84 -23.34 0.17
N LYS A 152 2.65 -24.43 -0.57
CA LYS A 152 3.37 -24.69 -1.83
C LYS A 152 2.95 -23.76 -2.96
N ASN A 153 1.65 -23.57 -3.14
CA ASN A 153 1.10 -23.03 -4.39
C ASN A 153 0.45 -21.65 -4.26
N ASP A 154 0.01 -21.28 -3.05
CA ASP A 154 -0.74 -20.04 -2.86
C ASP A 154 0.13 -18.89 -2.35
N CYS A 155 -0.49 -17.72 -2.25
CA CYS A 155 0.12 -16.51 -1.74
C CYS A 155 -0.64 -15.98 -0.52
N LEU A 156 0.10 -15.46 0.45
CA LEU A 156 -0.47 -14.58 1.47
C LEU A 156 -0.92 -13.28 0.80
N THR A 157 -2.21 -13.00 0.89
CA THR A 157 -2.79 -11.76 0.38
C THR A 157 -2.80 -10.71 1.48
N VAL A 158 -2.10 -9.61 1.24
CA VAL A 158 -2.08 -8.44 2.11
C VAL A 158 -2.85 -7.31 1.46
N GLU A 159 -3.89 -6.86 2.14
CA GLU A 159 -4.74 -5.73 1.74
C GLU A 159 -4.16 -4.44 2.31
N LEU A 160 -3.94 -3.45 1.46
CA LEU A 160 -3.49 -2.13 1.86
C LEU A 160 -4.66 -1.15 1.86
N TYR A 161 -4.88 -0.46 2.97
CA TYR A 161 -5.95 0.53 3.13
C TYR A 161 -5.38 1.91 3.41
N GLY A 162 -6.07 2.94 2.96
CA GLY A 162 -5.76 4.33 3.28
C GLY A 162 -6.98 5.22 3.09
N TYR A 163 -6.83 6.47 3.48
CA TYR A 163 -7.89 7.47 3.42
C TYR A 163 -7.62 8.45 2.28
N PRO A 164 -8.69 8.90 1.60
CA PRO A 164 -8.54 9.89 0.55
C PRO A 164 -8.03 11.22 1.13
N ASP A 165 -7.21 11.93 0.38
CA ASP A 165 -6.82 13.27 0.76
C ASP A 165 -8.03 14.20 0.63
N MET A 166 -8.65 14.55 1.76
CA MET A 166 -9.71 15.54 1.78
C MET A 166 -9.12 16.89 1.41
N LYS A 167 -9.20 17.26 0.12
CA LYS A 167 -8.99 18.64 -0.31
C LYS A 167 -9.93 19.51 0.52
N LYS A 168 -9.39 20.33 1.43
CA LYS A 168 -10.14 21.36 2.14
C LYS A 168 -10.72 22.34 1.11
N GLY A 169 -11.91 22.05 0.60
CA GLY A 169 -12.60 22.92 -0.35
C GLY A 169 -13.43 22.21 -1.41
N ALA A 170 -14.43 21.40 -1.03
CA ALA A 170 -15.52 21.02 -1.95
C ALA A 170 -16.82 20.56 -1.26
N ILE A 171 -17.11 20.99 -0.02
CA ILE A 171 -18.49 21.01 0.47
C ILE A 171 -18.90 22.48 0.57
N SER A 172 -18.97 23.16 -0.57
CA SER A 172 -19.78 24.36 -0.69
C SER A 172 -21.22 23.89 -0.93
N ALA A 173 -22.09 24.21 0.01
CA ALA A 173 -23.52 23.98 -0.07
C ALA A 173 -24.08 24.48 -1.42
N SER A 174 -24.43 23.55 -2.31
CA SER A 174 -25.21 23.81 -3.52
C SER A 174 -26.67 24.06 -3.13
N GLY A 175 -26.96 25.26 -2.64
CA GLY A 175 -28.30 25.56 -2.13
C GLY A 175 -28.55 27.04 -1.85
N ALA A 176 -28.31 27.93 -2.81
CA ALA A 176 -28.88 29.28 -2.76
C ALA A 176 -29.08 29.85 -4.17
N THR A 177 -30.24 29.57 -4.75
CA THR A 177 -30.79 30.32 -5.88
C THR A 177 -31.07 31.76 -5.44
N LYS A 178 -30.35 32.75 -5.97
CA LYS A 178 -30.79 34.16 -5.95
C LYS A 178 -30.74 34.74 -7.37
N LYS A 179 -31.93 34.90 -7.94
CA LYS A 179 -32.22 35.82 -9.06
C LYS A 179 -32.01 37.27 -8.60
N LYS A 180 -31.37 38.09 -9.44
CA LYS A 180 -31.62 39.54 -9.69
C LYS A 180 -30.76 39.94 -10.90
N ALA A 181 -31.34 40.14 -12.09
CA ALA A 181 -32.00 41.36 -12.60
C ALA A 181 -31.00 42.46 -13.02
N ALA A 182 -31.22 42.95 -14.25
CA ALA A 182 -30.35 43.72 -15.14
C ALA A 182 -29.92 45.13 -14.68
N ASN A 183 -28.81 45.63 -15.25
CA ASN A 183 -28.87 46.85 -16.07
C ASN A 183 -27.65 47.02 -17.02
N LYS A 184 -27.92 47.58 -18.21
CA LYS A 184 -26.98 48.07 -19.25
C LYS A 184 -26.13 49.23 -18.67
N THR A 185 -24.95 49.62 -19.20
CA THR A 185 -24.77 50.40 -20.45
C THR A 185 -23.27 50.66 -20.74
N ASP A 186 -22.88 50.45 -22.00
CA ASP A 186 -21.90 51.11 -22.90
C ASP A 186 -20.41 51.42 -22.60
N LYS A 187 -19.62 50.97 -23.61
CA LYS A 187 -18.59 51.67 -24.45
C LYS A 187 -17.14 51.88 -23.98
N SER A 188 -16.25 51.46 -24.89
CA SER A 188 -15.03 52.13 -25.44
C SER A 188 -13.78 51.24 -25.32
N MET A 189 -13.34 50.52 -26.37
CA MET A 189 -12.48 50.93 -27.50
C MET A 189 -11.00 51.21 -27.17
N ASN A 190 -10.15 50.53 -27.96
CA ASN A 190 -8.73 50.73 -28.31
C ASN A 190 -7.65 50.43 -27.26
N SER A 191 -6.42 50.02 -27.61
CA SER A 191 -5.71 49.38 -28.74
C SER A 191 -4.21 49.53 -28.42
N THR A 192 -3.32 48.92 -29.22
CA THR A 192 -1.86 49.22 -29.37
C THR A 192 -0.97 48.45 -28.36
N MET A 193 -0.29 47.37 -28.74
CA MET A 193 0.88 47.17 -29.63
C MET A 193 2.24 47.39 -28.95
N GLU A 194 3.22 46.63 -29.49
CA GLU A 194 4.69 46.68 -29.36
C GLU A 194 5.30 45.82 -28.24
N ASP A 195 5.83 44.64 -28.60
CA ASP A 195 7.16 44.36 -29.20
C ASP A 195 8.31 44.53 -28.21
N SER A 196 9.03 43.44 -27.93
CA SER A 196 10.47 43.37 -28.21
C SER A 196 11.05 42.01 -27.84
N GLN A 197 11.72 41.45 -28.85
CA GLN A 197 12.72 40.41 -28.83
C GLN A 197 13.81 40.70 -27.77
N ASN A 198 14.51 39.68 -27.26
CA ASN A 198 15.87 39.36 -27.72
C ASN A 198 16.62 38.38 -26.78
N THR A 199 17.52 37.60 -27.40
CA THR A 199 18.77 36.99 -26.89
C THR A 199 18.70 35.88 -25.84
N THR A 200 18.91 34.60 -26.22
CA THR A 200 20.20 33.89 -26.36
C THR A 200 21.02 33.77 -25.07
N ASN A 201 21.10 32.57 -24.52
CA ASN A 201 22.36 31.80 -24.49
C ASN A 201 22.15 30.32 -24.12
N PRO A 202 22.89 29.39 -24.75
CA PRO A 202 22.87 27.95 -24.46
C PRO A 202 24.05 27.51 -23.57
N ALA A 203 24.10 26.19 -23.29
CA ALA A 203 25.14 25.39 -22.62
C ALA A 203 24.88 25.20 -21.11
N LEU A 204 25.00 24.02 -20.49
CA LEU A 204 25.77 22.81 -20.79
C LEU A 204 24.96 21.58 -20.36
N ASN A 205 24.84 20.55 -21.19
CA ASN A 205 24.41 19.22 -20.75
C ASN A 205 25.52 18.24 -21.11
N ASN A 206 26.13 17.63 -20.09
CA ASN A 206 27.26 16.73 -20.23
C ASN A 206 26.79 15.30 -19.93
N SER A 207 27.10 14.40 -20.88
CA SER A 207 27.41 12.95 -20.82
C SER A 207 26.72 12.05 -19.76
N ALA A 208 26.38 10.79 -20.03
CA ALA A 208 26.96 9.81 -20.95
C ALA A 208 25.94 8.74 -21.35
N SER A 209 26.01 8.26 -22.59
CA SER A 209 25.33 7.07 -23.09
C SER A 209 26.34 5.91 -23.18
N TYR A 210 26.09 4.81 -22.50
CA TYR A 210 26.82 3.55 -22.66
C TYR A 210 26.18 2.72 -23.77
N THR A 211 26.96 2.37 -24.78
CA THR A 211 26.64 1.39 -25.84
C THR A 211 27.00 -0.02 -25.37
N PHE A 212 26.08 -0.95 -25.61
CA PHE A 212 26.27 -2.39 -25.40
C PHE A 212 26.72 -3.01 -26.73
N ASN A 213 27.94 -3.55 -26.78
CA ASN A 213 28.42 -4.34 -27.92
C ASN A 213 27.98 -5.80 -27.72
N VAL A 214 27.23 -6.33 -28.69
CA VAL A 214 26.97 -7.76 -28.84
C VAL A 214 28.15 -8.34 -29.64
N VAL A 215 28.75 -9.40 -29.11
CA VAL A 215 29.68 -10.26 -29.86
C VAL A 215 29.01 -11.61 -30.07
N ASP A 216 29.04 -12.02 -31.34
CA ASP A 216 28.68 -13.32 -31.91
C ASP A 216 29.57 -14.44 -31.34
#